data_AF-A0A2V6TBC7-F1
#
_entry.id   AF-A0A2V6TBC7-F1
#
_cell.length_a   1.000
_cell.length_b   1.000
_cell.length_c   1.000
_cell.angle_alpha   90.00
_cell.angle_beta   90.00
_cell.angle_gamma   90.00
#
_symmetry.space_group_name_H-M   'P 1'
#
loop_
_entity.id
_entity.type
_entity.pdbx_description
1 polymer ?
#
loop_
_entity_poly.entity_id
_entity_poly.type
_entity_poly.pdbx_seq_one_letter_code
_entity_poly.pdbx_strand_id
1 'polypeptide(L)'
;MAADNGTWKPQEAWRRFRLEAEAARNYPSSYALYIGQTHRDVLLEALLPTLLYIKAVAILDDSLDLWLEQNGHQLRPPYRSDLNGRLEYLGEKRLLEDVDALQAVRKERNRLAHEPGASCDWGRFGDDVSVIERSLLSLALVRPTPQLEYFCERSAVDDSDEPGVSFSRRFSYGVKENGITALEVAWIQKFLAD
;
A
#
# COMPACT_ATOMS: atom_id res chain seq x y z
N MET A 1 -7.74 7.19 33.35
CA MET A 1 -8.32 6.44 32.21
C MET A 1 -7.47 6.75 31.00
N ALA A 2 -6.52 5.86 30.66
CA ALA A 2 -5.78 5.97 29.42
C ALA A 2 -6.75 5.69 28.27
N ALA A 3 -6.84 6.59 27.32
CA ALA A 3 -7.55 6.33 26.08
C ALA A 3 -6.87 5.13 25.41
N ASP A 4 -7.67 4.15 25.02
CA ASP A 4 -7.24 3.04 24.16
C ASP A 4 -6.95 3.64 22.77
N ASN A 5 -5.78 4.29 22.66
CA ASN A 5 -5.22 4.71 21.38
C ASN A 5 -4.89 3.42 20.65
N GLY A 6 -5.82 2.94 19.81
CA GLY A 6 -5.77 1.63 19.16
C GLY A 6 -4.34 1.24 18.81
N THR A 7 -3.86 0.17 19.46
CA THR A 7 -2.46 -0.27 19.37
C THR A 7 -2.07 -0.38 17.90
N TRP A 8 -0.97 0.28 17.50
CA TRP A 8 -0.43 0.17 16.15
C TRP A 8 -0.16 -1.32 15.81
N LYS A 9 -0.60 -1.76 14.63
CA LYS A 9 -0.47 -3.15 14.18
C LYS A 9 0.31 -3.23 12.86
N PRO A 10 1.65 -3.33 12.92
CA PRO A 10 2.50 -3.36 11.74
C PRO A 10 2.07 -4.42 10.71
N GLN A 11 1.70 -5.63 11.18
CA GLN A 11 1.31 -6.75 10.31
C GLN A 11 0.05 -6.44 9.49
N GLU A 12 -0.99 -5.92 10.14
CA GLU A 12 -2.26 -5.58 9.47
C GLU A 12 -2.07 -4.40 8.51
N ALA A 13 -1.34 -3.37 8.95
CA ALA A 13 -1.04 -2.18 8.14
C ALA A 13 -0.21 -2.52 6.90
N TRP A 14 0.86 -3.31 7.06
CA TRP A 14 1.72 -3.73 5.95
C TRP A 14 0.95 -4.60 4.97
N ARG A 15 0.21 -5.61 5.45
CA ARG A 15 -0.61 -6.47 4.58
C ARG A 15 -1.61 -5.63 3.76
N ARG A 16 -2.32 -4.72 4.41
CA ARG A 16 -3.28 -3.83 3.72
C ARG A 16 -2.60 -2.97 2.67
N PHE A 17 -1.44 -2.38 3.00
CA PHE A 17 -0.64 -1.61 2.06
C PHE A 17 -0.23 -2.43 0.83
N ARG A 18 0.22 -3.68 1.01
CA ARG A 18 0.63 -4.55 -0.11
C ARG A 18 -0.54 -4.88 -1.04
N LEU A 19 -1.73 -5.16 -0.50
CA LEU A 19 -2.94 -5.35 -1.30
C LEU A 19 -3.33 -4.10 -2.09
N GLU A 20 -3.26 -2.93 -1.47
CA GLU A 20 -3.56 -1.65 -2.14
C GLU A 20 -2.53 -1.32 -3.22
N ALA A 21 -1.24 -1.56 -2.95
CA ALA A 21 -0.18 -1.34 -3.92
C ALA A 21 -0.33 -2.25 -5.15
N GLU A 22 -0.67 -3.52 -4.95
CA GLU A 22 -0.91 -4.47 -6.05
C GLU A 22 -2.14 -4.08 -6.87
N ALA A 23 -3.23 -3.67 -6.21
CA ALA A 23 -4.42 -3.18 -6.88
C ALA A 23 -4.14 -1.90 -7.69
N ALA A 24 -3.41 -0.95 -7.10
CA ALA A 24 -3.07 0.33 -7.72
C ALA A 24 -2.15 0.16 -8.94
N ARG A 25 -1.17 -0.73 -8.85
CA ARG A 25 -0.24 -1.04 -9.95
C ARG A 25 -0.96 -1.58 -11.19
N ASN A 26 -2.01 -2.37 -10.96
CA ASN A 26 -2.81 -3.01 -12.01
C ASN A 26 -4.14 -2.29 -12.28
N TYR A 27 -4.37 -1.14 -11.64
CA TYR A 27 -5.60 -0.36 -11.80
C TYR A 27 -5.95 -0.03 -13.26
N PRO A 28 -4.99 0.22 -14.18
CA PRO A 28 -5.33 0.42 -15.59
C PRO A 28 -6.10 -0.75 -16.24
N SER A 29 -5.93 -1.96 -15.74
CA SER A 29 -6.64 -3.14 -16.24
C SER A 29 -8.14 -3.14 -15.90
N SER A 30 -8.58 -2.41 -14.86
CA SER A 30 -10.02 -2.30 -14.54
C SER A 30 -10.78 -1.43 -15.52
N TYR A 31 -10.13 -0.57 -16.30
CA TYR A 31 -10.82 0.21 -17.33
C TYR A 31 -11.48 -0.67 -18.39
N ALA A 32 -10.97 -1.89 -18.62
CA ALA A 32 -11.59 -2.87 -19.50
C ALA A 32 -12.97 -3.35 -19.04
N LEU A 33 -13.34 -3.14 -17.77
CA LEU A 33 -14.66 -3.51 -17.24
C LEU A 33 -15.75 -2.52 -17.63
N TYR A 34 -15.40 -1.27 -17.91
CA TYR A 34 -16.41 -0.26 -18.18
C TYR A 34 -16.90 -0.38 -19.62
N ILE A 35 -18.22 -0.58 -19.77
CA ILE A 35 -18.88 -0.61 -21.06
C ILE A 35 -19.15 0.84 -21.51
N GLY A 36 -18.28 1.37 -22.38
CA GLY A 36 -18.32 2.75 -22.91
C GLY A 36 -16.93 3.38 -23.05
N GLN A 37 -16.85 4.66 -23.45
CA GLN A 37 -15.59 5.42 -23.38
C GLN A 37 -15.33 5.88 -21.94
N THR A 38 -14.69 5.04 -21.14
CA THR A 38 -14.13 5.48 -19.87
C THR A 38 -12.74 6.04 -20.12
N HIS A 39 -12.55 7.30 -19.77
CA HIS A 39 -11.27 7.97 -19.92
C HIS A 39 -10.36 7.52 -18.78
N ARG A 40 -9.12 7.14 -19.11
CA ARG A 40 -8.09 6.84 -18.11
C ARG A 40 -7.79 8.10 -17.30
N ASP A 41 -7.74 7.97 -15.98
CA ASP A 41 -7.23 9.02 -15.11
C ASP A 41 -5.69 8.95 -15.06
N VAL A 42 -5.05 9.44 -16.13
CA VAL A 42 -3.59 9.42 -16.28
C VAL A 42 -2.90 10.23 -15.20
N LEU A 43 -3.56 11.28 -14.68
CA LEU A 43 -3.02 12.10 -13.60
C LEU A 43 -2.95 11.28 -12.30
N LEU A 44 -4.05 10.62 -11.93
CA LEU A 44 -4.08 9.75 -10.76
C LEU A 44 -3.04 8.62 -10.91
N GLU A 45 -3.03 7.94 -12.06
CA GLU A 45 -2.10 6.84 -12.32
C GLU A 45 -0.63 7.24 -12.18
N ALA A 46 -0.27 8.44 -12.61
CA ALA A 46 1.08 8.98 -12.45
C ALA A 46 1.44 9.33 -10.99
N LEU A 47 0.45 9.62 -10.15
CA LEU A 47 0.65 9.98 -8.73
C LEU A 47 0.69 8.77 -7.79
N LEU A 48 0.08 7.64 -8.18
CA LEU A 48 -0.08 6.46 -7.33
C LEU A 48 1.22 5.94 -6.70
N PRO A 49 2.33 5.74 -7.44
CA PRO A 49 3.56 5.21 -6.82
C PRO A 49 4.10 6.17 -5.75
N THR A 50 4.06 7.47 -6.01
CA THR A 50 4.50 8.50 -5.05
C THR A 50 3.67 8.50 -3.77
N LEU A 51 2.34 8.43 -3.90
CA LEU A 51 1.43 8.40 -2.75
C LEU A 51 1.64 7.14 -1.91
N LEU A 52 1.78 5.98 -2.58
CA LEU A 52 2.06 4.70 -1.92
C LEU A 52 3.44 4.70 -1.27
N TYR A 53 4.44 5.34 -1.87
CA TYR A 53 5.78 5.48 -1.30
C TYR A 53 5.72 6.20 0.05
N ILE A 54 5.05 7.35 0.10
CA ILE A 54 4.88 8.13 1.33
C ILE A 54 4.20 7.28 2.41
N LYS A 55 3.16 6.51 2.03
CA LYS A 55 2.47 5.59 2.94
C LYS A 55 3.38 4.47 3.45
N ALA A 56 4.20 3.86 2.59
CA ALA A 56 5.12 2.80 2.96
C ALA A 56 6.13 3.26 4.02
N VAL A 57 6.67 4.47 3.85
CA VAL A 57 7.63 5.06 4.80
C VAL A 57 6.97 5.48 6.11
N ALA A 58 5.70 5.92 6.08
CA ALA A 58 4.94 6.15 7.31
C ALA A 58 4.76 4.85 8.11
N ILE A 59 4.38 3.75 7.43
CA ILE A 59 4.26 2.43 8.08
C ILE A 59 5.60 1.98 8.67
N LEU A 60 6.72 2.20 7.96
CA LEU A 60 8.06 1.94 8.49
C LEU A 60 8.29 2.73 9.79
N ASP A 61 8.04 4.04 9.78
CA ASP A 61 8.32 4.92 10.91
C ASP A 61 7.55 4.51 12.16
N ASP A 62 6.23 4.32 12.03
CA ASP A 62 5.35 3.90 13.13
C ASP A 62 5.75 2.50 13.66
N SER A 63 6.18 1.61 12.76
CA SER A 63 6.61 0.26 13.14
C SER A 63 7.95 0.26 13.87
N LEU A 64 8.90 1.11 13.48
CA LEU A 64 10.16 1.27 14.20
C LEU A 64 9.96 1.91 15.57
N ASP A 65 9.04 2.87 15.68
CA ASP A 65 8.68 3.47 16.98
C ASP A 65 8.14 2.43 17.95
N LEU A 66 7.16 1.64 17.50
CA LEU A 66 6.60 0.53 18.27
C LEU A 66 7.67 -0.50 18.65
N TRP A 67 8.56 -0.87 17.73
CA TRP A 67 9.61 -1.85 18.01
C TRP A 67 10.57 -1.35 19.09
N LEU A 68 10.99 -0.08 19.03
CA LEU A 68 11.83 0.53 20.05
C LEU A 68 11.14 0.49 21.41
N GLU A 69 9.86 0.86 21.48
CA GLU A 69 9.06 0.80 22.71
C GLU A 69 8.99 -0.62 23.28
N GLN A 70 8.62 -1.61 22.46
CA GLN A 70 8.47 -3.00 22.87
C GLN A 70 9.77 -3.64 23.37
N ASN A 71 10.91 -3.18 22.86
CA ASN A 71 12.23 -3.69 23.25
C ASN A 71 12.92 -2.81 24.31
N GLY A 72 12.21 -1.83 24.89
CA GLY A 72 12.72 -0.99 25.98
C GLY A 72 13.82 -0.01 25.55
N HIS A 73 13.92 0.29 24.25
CA HIS A 73 14.83 1.29 23.74
C HIS A 73 14.24 2.70 23.91
N GLN A 74 15.08 3.64 24.34
CA GLN A 74 14.72 5.04 24.45
C GLN A 74 15.68 5.88 23.62
N LEU A 75 15.12 6.68 22.71
CA LEU A 75 15.86 7.72 22.00
C LEU A 75 16.22 8.82 22.99
N ARG A 76 17.52 8.94 23.28
CA ARG A 76 18.07 10.04 24.09
C ARG A 76 18.89 10.96 23.19
N PRO A 77 19.13 12.22 23.58
CA PRO A 77 20.08 13.06 22.88
C PRO A 77 21.40 12.31 22.63
N PRO A 78 21.95 12.35 21.40
CA PRO A 78 21.63 13.31 20.34
C PRO A 78 20.48 12.92 19.38
N TYR A 79 19.88 11.73 19.48
CA TYR A 79 18.88 11.27 18.51
C TYR A 79 17.54 11.99 18.68
N ARG A 80 16.94 12.39 17.56
CA ARG A 80 15.61 12.99 17.51
C ARG A 80 14.52 11.92 17.56
N SER A 81 13.33 12.30 18.03
CA SER A 81 12.15 11.44 18.04
C SER A 81 11.44 11.44 16.68
N ASP A 82 12.18 11.15 15.62
CA ASP A 82 11.72 11.07 14.24
C ASP A 82 12.36 9.87 13.50
N LEU A 83 11.89 9.54 12.29
CA LEU A 83 12.45 8.46 11.49
C LEU A 83 13.97 8.55 11.32
N ASN A 84 14.52 9.76 11.15
CA ASN A 84 15.97 9.91 10.98
C ASN A 84 16.73 9.51 12.25
N GLY A 85 16.30 10.03 13.40
CA GLY A 85 16.89 9.69 14.69
C GLY A 85 16.72 8.21 15.05
N ARG A 86 15.56 7.60 14.71
CA ARG A 86 15.32 6.15 14.85
C ARG A 86 16.31 5.34 14.02
N LEU A 87 16.49 5.67 12.75
CA LEU A 87 17.43 4.97 11.86
C LEU A 87 18.89 5.16 12.31
N GLU A 88 19.29 6.37 12.70
CA GLU A 88 20.63 6.64 13.24
C GLU A 88 20.91 5.81 14.51
N TYR A 89 19.97 5.80 15.46
CA TYR A 89 20.08 5.01 16.68
C TYR A 89 20.22 3.51 16.37
N LEU A 90 19.30 2.97 15.56
CA LEU A 90 19.28 1.55 15.22
C LEU A 90 20.55 1.12 14.47
N GLY A 91 21.08 1.98 13.58
CA GLY A 91 22.33 1.74 12.87
C GLY A 91 23.54 1.72 13.78
N GLU A 92 23.69 2.70 14.66
CA GLU A 92 24.81 2.76 15.60
C GLU A 92 24.81 1.57 16.58
N LYS A 93 23.62 1.17 17.05
CA LYS A 93 23.46 -0.01 17.92
C LYS A 93 23.51 -1.33 17.17
N ARG A 94 23.66 -1.31 15.84
CA ARG A 94 23.68 -2.50 14.96
C ARG A 94 22.45 -3.40 15.13
N LEU A 95 21.30 -2.76 15.35
CA LEU A 95 19.99 -3.43 15.51
C LEU A 95 19.25 -3.58 14.18
N LEU A 96 19.74 -2.91 13.13
CA LEU A 96 19.27 -3.05 11.75
C LEU A 96 20.47 -3.28 10.83
N GLU A 97 20.32 -4.19 9.87
CA GLU A 97 21.41 -4.59 8.98
C GLU A 97 21.69 -3.58 7.86
N ASP A 98 20.64 -3.01 7.24
CA ASP A 98 20.72 -2.20 6.02
C ASP A 98 20.20 -0.76 6.24
N VAL A 99 20.75 -0.10 7.27
CA VAL A 99 20.33 1.26 7.65
C VAL A 99 20.62 2.29 6.56
N ASP A 100 21.70 2.13 5.80
CA ASP A 100 22.04 3.04 4.72
C ASP A 100 20.98 3.02 3.60
N ALA A 101 20.46 1.83 3.25
CA ALA A 101 19.35 1.75 2.30
C ALA A 101 18.07 2.38 2.85
N LEU A 102 17.74 2.17 4.13
CA LEU A 102 16.58 2.84 4.75
C LEU A 102 16.76 4.36 4.83
N GLN A 103 17.97 4.85 5.05
CA GLN A 103 18.28 6.28 5.01
C GLN A 103 18.10 6.84 3.59
N ALA A 104 18.48 6.09 2.55
CA ALA A 104 18.18 6.46 1.16
C ALA A 104 16.66 6.51 0.91
N VAL A 105 15.91 5.51 1.37
CA VAL A 105 14.45 5.45 1.28
C VAL A 105 13.80 6.67 1.95
N ARG A 106 14.26 7.03 3.16
CA ARG A 106 13.78 8.21 3.90
C ARG A 106 14.08 9.51 3.15
N LYS A 107 15.30 9.66 2.63
CA LYS A 107 15.69 10.86 1.86
C LYS A 107 14.81 11.00 0.61
N GLU A 108 14.56 9.90 -0.08
CA GLU A 108 13.67 9.88 -1.24
C GLU A 108 12.23 10.24 -0.86
N ARG A 109 11.69 9.75 0.26
CA ARG A 109 10.38 10.23 0.77
C ARG A 109 10.37 11.74 0.94
N ASN A 110 11.39 12.28 1.59
CA ASN A 110 11.48 13.73 1.83
C ASN A 110 11.56 14.51 0.52
N ARG A 111 12.28 13.99 -0.47
CA ARG A 111 12.32 14.54 -1.84
C ARG A 111 10.92 14.59 -2.44
N LEU A 112 10.23 13.45 -2.47
CA LEU A 112 8.86 13.30 -2.99
C LEU A 112 7.84 14.20 -2.26
N ALA A 113 8.03 14.46 -0.98
CA ALA A 113 7.11 15.26 -0.17
C ALA A 113 7.35 16.78 -0.26
N HIS A 114 8.54 17.24 -0.64
CA HIS A 114 8.92 18.65 -0.55
C HIS A 114 9.37 19.28 -1.87
N GLU A 115 9.78 18.50 -2.86
CA GLU A 115 10.21 19.04 -4.14
C GLU A 115 9.05 19.11 -5.15
N PRO A 116 8.71 20.30 -5.67
CA PRO A 116 7.68 20.43 -6.69
C PRO A 116 8.04 19.62 -7.93
N GLY A 117 7.14 18.73 -8.35
CA GLY A 117 7.33 17.87 -9.52
C GLY A 117 8.14 16.60 -9.27
N ALA A 118 8.59 16.33 -8.04
CA ALA A 118 9.16 15.05 -7.70
C ALA A 118 8.10 13.94 -7.84
N SER A 119 8.47 12.88 -8.55
CA SER A 119 7.65 11.68 -8.71
C SER A 119 8.49 10.43 -8.53
N CYS A 120 7.80 9.33 -8.25
CA CYS A 120 8.34 8.00 -8.18
C CYS A 120 7.68 7.14 -9.26
N ASP A 121 8.45 6.30 -9.95
CA ASP A 121 7.89 5.28 -10.83
C ASP A 121 7.71 3.94 -10.09
N TRP A 122 6.99 3.01 -10.72
CA TRP A 122 6.72 1.70 -10.12
C TRP A 122 7.95 0.82 -9.92
N GLY A 123 9.02 1.02 -10.69
CA GLY A 123 10.27 0.27 -10.54
C GLY A 123 10.99 0.68 -9.28
N ARG A 124 11.27 1.97 -9.14
CA ARG A 124 11.89 2.55 -7.94
C ARG A 124 11.07 2.29 -6.69
N PHE A 125 9.75 2.47 -6.78
CA PHE A 125 8.83 2.15 -5.69
C PHE A 125 8.96 0.68 -5.25
N GLY A 126 9.01 -0.26 -6.19
CA GLY A 126 9.13 -1.70 -5.90
C GLY A 126 10.43 -2.06 -5.19
N ASP A 127 11.55 -1.49 -5.64
CA ASP A 127 12.87 -1.70 -5.03
C ASP A 127 12.90 -1.19 -3.58
N ASP A 128 12.45 0.05 -3.36
CA ASP A 128 12.47 0.69 -2.04
C ASP A 128 11.47 0.02 -1.08
N VAL A 129 10.30 -0.42 -1.55
CA VAL A 129 9.37 -1.22 -0.74
C VAL A 129 9.98 -2.56 -0.33
N SER A 130 10.81 -3.17 -1.18
CA SER A 130 11.52 -4.41 -0.85
C SER A 130 12.60 -4.18 0.24
N VAL A 131 13.25 -3.01 0.26
CA VAL A 131 14.14 -2.60 1.35
C VAL A 131 13.37 -2.48 2.67
N ILE A 132 12.21 -1.80 2.64
CA ILE A 132 11.36 -1.63 3.82
C ILE A 132 10.90 -3.00 4.34
N GLU A 133 10.39 -3.86 3.46
CA GLU A 133 9.90 -5.19 3.85
C GLU A 133 10.99 -6.03 4.51
N ARG A 134 12.18 -6.12 3.91
CA ARG A 134 13.31 -6.87 4.47
C ARG A 134 13.65 -6.39 5.88
N SER A 135 13.58 -5.08 6.11
CA SER A 135 13.87 -4.48 7.42
C SER A 135 12.77 -4.76 8.45
N LEU A 136 11.50 -4.69 8.05
CA LEU A 136 10.39 -5.05 8.94
C LEU A 136 10.37 -6.55 9.26
N LEU A 137 10.79 -7.39 8.31
CA LEU A 137 10.95 -8.84 8.49
C LEU A 137 12.06 -9.18 9.48
N SER A 138 13.23 -8.55 9.37
CA SER A 138 14.35 -8.82 10.27
C SER A 138 14.05 -8.45 11.72
N LEU A 139 13.14 -7.49 11.93
CA LEU A 139 12.62 -7.11 13.24
C LEU A 139 11.39 -7.92 13.70
N ALA A 140 10.95 -8.91 12.93
CA ALA A 140 9.73 -9.70 13.16
C ALA A 140 8.43 -8.89 13.31
N LEU A 141 8.39 -7.68 12.72
CA LEU A 141 7.24 -6.79 12.76
C LEU A 141 6.18 -7.17 11.72
N VAL A 142 6.60 -7.74 10.60
CA VAL A 142 5.72 -8.21 9.53
C VAL A 142 6.02 -9.67 9.17
N ARG A 143 5.12 -10.27 8.38
CA ARG A 143 5.35 -11.56 7.74
C ARG A 143 5.72 -11.34 6.27
N PRO A 144 6.36 -12.33 5.61
CA PRO A 144 6.65 -12.22 4.19
C PRO A 144 5.37 -11.97 3.40
N THR A 145 5.40 -11.02 2.46
CA THR A 145 4.24 -10.81 1.57
C THR A 145 3.91 -12.12 0.85
N PRO A 146 2.67 -12.64 0.98
CA PRO A 146 2.21 -13.81 0.25
C PRO A 146 2.11 -13.54 -1.25
N GLN A 147 1.82 -14.57 -2.05
CA GLN A 147 1.56 -14.38 -3.48
C GLN A 147 0.32 -13.51 -3.66
N LEU A 148 0.50 -12.34 -4.27
CA LEU A 148 -0.58 -11.41 -4.61
C LEU A 148 -0.84 -11.47 -6.11
N GLU A 149 -2.11 -11.59 -6.48
CA GLU A 149 -2.53 -11.66 -7.87
C GLU A 149 -3.70 -10.72 -8.11
N TYR A 150 -3.52 -9.76 -9.00
CA TYR A 150 -4.62 -8.91 -9.44
C TYR A 150 -5.64 -9.71 -10.27
N PHE A 151 -6.92 -9.44 -10.07
CA PHE A 151 -8.00 -9.95 -10.91
C PHE A 151 -8.95 -8.84 -11.37
N CYS A 152 -9.60 -9.10 -12.49
CA CYS A 152 -10.54 -8.19 -13.14
C CYS A 152 -11.55 -9.06 -13.91
N GLU A 153 -12.79 -9.11 -13.44
CA GLU A 153 -13.79 -10.11 -13.80
C GLU A 153 -15.15 -9.44 -14.09
N ARG A 154 -15.94 -10.07 -14.96
CA ARG A 154 -17.32 -9.70 -15.27
C ARG A 154 -18.19 -10.96 -15.22
N SER A 155 -19.34 -10.88 -14.56
CA SER A 155 -20.29 -11.98 -14.49
C SER A 155 -20.95 -12.26 -15.83
N ALA A 156 -21.63 -13.41 -15.91
CA ALA A 156 -22.66 -13.61 -16.92
C ALA A 156 -23.76 -12.54 -16.80
N VAL A 157 -24.52 -12.38 -17.88
CA VAL A 157 -25.76 -11.57 -17.88
C VAL A 157 -26.73 -12.19 -16.89
N ASP A 158 -27.34 -11.36 -16.06
CA ASP A 158 -28.45 -11.75 -15.20
C ASP A 158 -29.71 -11.02 -15.67
N ASP A 159 -30.81 -11.75 -15.81
CA ASP A 159 -32.09 -11.19 -16.19
C ASP A 159 -32.59 -10.25 -15.08
N SER A 160 -33.39 -9.24 -15.45
CA SER A 160 -33.91 -8.27 -14.48
C SER A 160 -35.42 -8.24 -14.50
N ASP A 161 -36.04 -8.44 -13.34
CA ASP A 161 -37.49 -8.25 -13.14
C ASP A 161 -37.87 -6.77 -12.97
N GLU A 162 -36.89 -5.86 -13.01
CA GLU A 162 -37.12 -4.43 -12.83
C GLU A 162 -37.68 -3.80 -14.12
N PRO A 163 -38.83 -3.11 -14.06
CA PRO A 163 -39.41 -2.48 -15.25
C PRO A 163 -38.44 -1.50 -15.92
N GLY A 164 -38.21 -1.70 -17.22
CA GLY A 164 -37.31 -0.86 -18.02
C GLY A 164 -35.83 -1.27 -17.98
N VAL A 165 -35.47 -2.35 -17.29
CA VAL A 165 -34.12 -2.95 -17.32
C VAL A 165 -34.16 -4.22 -18.15
N SER A 166 -33.36 -4.28 -19.21
CA SER A 166 -33.21 -5.49 -20.03
C SER A 166 -32.44 -6.57 -19.30
N PHE A 167 -31.32 -6.20 -18.68
CA PHE A 167 -30.46 -7.11 -17.96
C PHE A 167 -29.50 -6.37 -17.02
N SER A 168 -28.86 -7.11 -16.12
CA SER A 168 -27.79 -6.61 -15.26
C SER A 168 -26.51 -7.43 -15.40
N ARG A 169 -25.38 -6.83 -15.01
CA ARG A 169 -24.08 -7.51 -14.89
C ARG A 169 -23.33 -7.03 -13.67
N ARG A 170 -22.69 -7.96 -12.97
CA ARG A 170 -21.70 -7.67 -11.93
C ARG A 170 -20.32 -7.53 -12.57
N PHE A 171 -19.59 -6.54 -12.13
CA PHE A 171 -18.18 -6.33 -12.44
C PHE A 171 -17.41 -6.29 -11.13
N SER A 172 -16.19 -6.81 -11.14
CA SER A 172 -15.32 -6.80 -9.97
C SER A 172 -13.86 -6.78 -10.37
N TYR A 173 -13.05 -6.05 -9.63
CA TYR A 173 -11.60 -6.19 -9.67
C TYR A 173 -11.04 -6.19 -8.25
N GLY A 174 -9.79 -6.63 -8.11
CA GLY A 174 -9.18 -6.69 -6.79
C GLY A 174 -7.90 -7.50 -6.78
N VAL A 175 -7.56 -8.02 -5.60
CA VAL A 175 -6.34 -8.79 -5.37
C VAL A 175 -6.69 -10.07 -4.61
N LYS A 176 -6.18 -11.19 -5.13
CA LYS A 176 -6.17 -12.50 -4.48
C LYS A 176 -4.85 -12.65 -3.72
N GLU A 177 -4.93 -13.14 -2.49
CA GLU A 177 -3.82 -13.55 -1.65
C GLU A 177 -3.78 -15.07 -1.61
N ASN A 178 -2.74 -15.68 -2.17
CA ASN A 178 -2.63 -17.14 -2.34
C ASN A 178 -3.89 -17.76 -2.99
N GLY A 179 -4.41 -17.11 -4.03
CA GLY A 179 -5.62 -17.54 -4.75
C GLY A 179 -6.96 -17.20 -4.08
N ILE A 180 -6.97 -16.64 -2.87
CA ILE A 180 -8.18 -16.26 -2.14
C ILE A 180 -8.40 -14.76 -2.25
N THR A 181 -9.59 -14.30 -2.65
CA THR A 181 -9.92 -12.87 -2.73
C THR A 181 -9.71 -12.18 -1.38
N ALA A 182 -8.77 -11.23 -1.33
CA ALA A 182 -8.38 -10.49 -0.12
C ALA A 182 -8.76 -9.01 -0.17
N LEU A 183 -8.91 -8.46 -1.38
CA LEU A 183 -9.44 -7.13 -1.66
C LEU A 183 -10.34 -7.23 -2.89
N GLU A 184 -11.54 -6.66 -2.83
CA GLU A 184 -12.48 -6.62 -3.96
C GLU A 184 -13.17 -5.26 -4.00
N VAL A 185 -13.24 -4.68 -5.20
CA VAL A 185 -14.17 -3.62 -5.56
C VAL A 185 -15.14 -4.21 -6.58
N ALA A 186 -16.43 -4.15 -6.28
CA ALA A 186 -17.45 -4.70 -7.15
C ALA A 186 -18.67 -3.77 -7.27
N TRP A 187 -19.29 -3.79 -8.44
CA TRP A 187 -20.52 -3.05 -8.72
C TRP A 187 -21.41 -3.84 -9.67
N ILE A 188 -22.69 -3.44 -9.70
CA ILE A 188 -23.68 -3.98 -10.64
C ILE A 188 -24.05 -2.85 -11.60
N GLN A 189 -24.01 -3.11 -12.90
CA GLN A 189 -24.51 -2.21 -13.92
C GLN A 189 -25.81 -2.79 -14.48
N LYS A 190 -26.86 -1.95 -14.51
CA LYS A 190 -28.14 -2.24 -15.14
C LYS A 190 -28.17 -1.65 -16.54
N PHE A 191 -28.70 -2.39 -17.51
CA PHE A 191 -28.80 -1.99 -18.90
C PHE A 191 -30.29 -1.84 -19.24
N LEU A 192 -30.68 -0.66 -19.72
CA LEU A 192 -32.08 -0.34 -19.95
C LEU A 192 -32.61 -1.06 -21.20
N ALA A 193 -33.93 -1.28 -21.24
CA ALA A 193 -34.62 -1.66 -22.47
C ALA A 193 -34.79 -0.42 -23.36
N ASP A 194 -34.48 -0.58 -24.66
CA ASP A 194 -34.75 0.44 -25.69
C ASP A 194 -36.26 0.67 -25.86
#